data_AF-A0A1M4TMI9-F1
#
_entry.id   AF-A0A1M4TMI9-F1
#
_cell.length_a   1.000
_cell.length_b   1.000
_cell.length_c   1.000
_cell.angle_alpha   90.00
_cell.angle_beta   90.00
_cell.angle_gamma   90.00
#
_symmetry.space_group_name_H-M   'P 1'
#
loop_
_entity.id
_entity.type
_entity.pdbx_description
1 polymer ?
#
loop_
_entity_poly.entity_id
_entity_poly.type
_entity_poly.pdbx_seq_one_letter_code
_entity_poly.pdbx_strand_id
1 'polypeptide(L)' 'MFGKMGATELVLILGIALVVFGPGKLPEIGKAFGKAIGEFKNHANKISEDGKVDLDSNKEDKE' A
#
# COMPACT_ATOMS: atom_id res chain seq x y z
N MET A 1 -7.55 10.55 28.92
CA MET A 1 -8.93 10.21 28.49
C MET A 1 -9.05 10.00 26.97
N PHE A 2 -7.95 9.66 26.26
CA PHE A 2 -7.91 9.61 24.78
C PHE A 2 -7.16 8.38 24.21
N GLY A 3 -6.93 7.34 25.03
CA GLY A 3 -6.22 6.11 24.63
C GLY A 3 -7.14 4.92 24.32
N LYS A 4 -8.45 5.18 24.13
CA LYS A 4 -9.48 4.16 23.94
C LYS A 4 -10.23 4.36 22.61
N MET A 5 -9.54 4.68 21.52
CA MET A 5 -10.03 4.19 20.23
C MET A 5 -9.67 2.71 20.20
N GLY A 6 -10.43 1.92 20.95
CA GLY A 6 -10.25 0.49 20.99
C GLY A 6 -10.71 -0.13 19.68
N ALA A 7 -10.33 -1.39 19.46
CA ALA A 7 -10.89 -2.16 18.35
C ALA A 7 -12.43 -2.11 18.34
N THR A 8 -13.06 -2.00 19.52
CA THR A 8 -14.51 -1.86 19.67
C THR A 8 -15.08 -0.60 19.02
N GLU A 9 -14.55 0.60 19.30
CA GLU A 9 -15.03 1.83 18.67
C GLU A 9 -14.82 1.80 17.14
N LEU A 10 -13.69 1.28 16.68
CA LEU A 10 -13.42 1.13 15.24
C LEU A 10 -14.42 0.17 14.58
N VAL A 11 -14.75 -0.95 15.22
CA VAL A 11 -15.76 -1.89 14.70
C VAL A 11 -17.15 -1.27 14.69
N LEU A 12 -17.50 -0.45 15.68
CA LEU A 12 -18.79 0.26 15.70
C LEU A 12 -18.90 1.24 14.51
N ILE A 13 -17.86 2.05 14.29
CA ILE A 13 -17.79 2.99 13.17
C ILE A 13 -17.82 2.24 11.83
N LEU A 14 -17.04 1.15 11.72
CA LEU A 14 -17.05 0.28 10.55
C LEU A 14 -18.46 -0.28 10.31
N GLY A 15 -19.16 -0.72 11.37
CA GLY A 15 -20.53 -1.21 11.28
C GLY A 15 -21.49 -0.18 10.71
N ILE A 16 -21.44 1.07 11.18
CA ILE A 16 -22.28 2.16 10.63
C ILE A 16 -21.92 2.43 9.17
N ALA A 17 -20.62 2.50 8.85
CA ALA A 17 -20.16 2.67 7.47
C ALA A 17 -20.64 1.53 6.56
N LEU A 18 -20.67 0.30 7.07
CA LEU A 18 -21.17 -0.87 6.35
C LEU A 18 -22.67 -0.84 6.12
N VAL A 19 -23.46 -0.23 7.00
CA VAL A 19 -24.90 -0.03 6.75
C VAL A 19 -25.12 0.98 5.61
N VAL A 20 -24.31 2.04 5.56
CA VAL A 20 -24.41 3.09 4.52
C VAL A 20 -23.89 2.59 3.16
N PHE A 21 -22.71 1.97 3.15
CA PHE A 21 -22.03 1.55 1.91
C PHE A 21 -22.33 0.10 1.50
N GLY A 22 -22.74 -0.75 2.43
CA GLY A 22 -22.93 -2.18 2.25
C GLY A 22 -21.64 -3.02 2.46
N PRO A 23 -21.72 -4.21 3.09
CA PRO A 23 -20.55 -5.08 3.31
C PRO A 23 -19.92 -5.60 2.03
N GLY A 24 -20.67 -5.67 0.94
CA GLY A 24 -20.15 -6.07 -0.38
C GLY A 24 -19.18 -5.06 -1.01
N LYS A 25 -19.22 -3.78 -0.61
CA LYS A 25 -18.34 -2.75 -1.19
C LYS A 25 -16.91 -2.77 -0.63
N LEU A 26 -16.72 -3.21 0.62
CA LEU A 26 -15.38 -3.36 1.20
C LEU A 26 -14.46 -4.30 0.39
N PRO A 27 -14.86 -5.53 0.03
CA PRO A 27 -14.01 -6.43 -0.76
C PRO A 27 -13.80 -5.94 -2.20
N GLU A 28 -14.78 -5.23 -2.77
CA GLU A 28 -14.64 -4.63 -4.10
C GLU A 28 -13.57 -3.52 -4.11
N ILE A 29 -13.65 -2.59 -3.16
CA ILE A 29 -12.66 -1.52 -2.97
C ILE A 29 -11.30 -2.12 -2.63
N GLY A 30 -11.24 -3.11 -1.73
CA GLY A 30 -10.00 -3.79 -1.36
C GLY A 30 -9.30 -4.48 -2.53
N LYS A 31 -10.05 -5.12 -3.43
CA LYS A 31 -9.49 -5.72 -4.67
C LYS A 31 -8.92 -4.66 -5.60
N ALA A 32 -9.65 -3.57 -5.83
CA ALA A 32 -9.19 -2.48 -6.69
C ALA A 32 -7.94 -1.79 -6.12
N PHE A 33 -7.96 -1.48 -4.82
CA PHE A 33 -6.85 -0.84 -4.12
C PHE A 33 -5.63 -1.76 -4.02
N GLY A 34 -5.84 -3.06 -3.76
CA GLY A 34 -4.78 -4.06 -3.72
C GLY A 34 -4.10 -4.23 -5.08
N LYS A 35 -4.87 -4.23 -6.17
CA LYS A 35 -4.31 -4.24 -7.53
C LYS A 35 -3.48 -2.98 -7.80
N ALA A 36 -3.99 -1.80 -7.45
CA ALA A 36 -3.28 -0.54 -7.63
C ALA A 36 -1.96 -0.48 -6.82
N ILE A 37 -1.97 -0.91 -5.55
CA ILE A 37 -0.76 -1.00 -4.73
C ILE A 37 0.23 -2.01 -5.33
N GLY A 38 -0.26 -3.17 -5.80
CA GLY A 38 0.57 -4.20 -6.41
C GLY A 38 1.29 -3.70 -7.66
N GLU A 39 0.56 -3.03 -8.56
CA GLU A 39 1.12 -2.41 -9.77
C GLU A 39 2.09 -1.27 -9.41
N PHE A 40 1.72 -0.40 -8.46
CA PHE A 40 2.58 0.68 -7.97
C PHE A 40 3.90 0.15 -7.40
N LYS A 41 3.85 -0.87 -6.55
CA LYS A 41 5.04 -1.53 -5.98
C LYS A 41 5.92 -2.13 -7.07
N ASN A 42 5.31 -2.80 -8.05
CA ASN A 42 6.06 -3.44 -9.14
C ASN A 42 6.80 -2.39 -10.00
N HIS A 43 6.16 -1.25 -10.28
CA HIS A 43 6.77 -0.15 -11.02
C HIS A 43 7.85 0.55 -10.20
N ALA A 44 7.59 0.81 -8.91
CA ALA A 44 8.56 1.41 -8.00
C ALA A 44 9.82 0.54 -7.86
N ASN A 45 9.67 -0.79 -7.79
CA ASN A 45 10.79 -1.72 -7.76
C ASN A 45 11.59 -1.69 -9.07
N LYS A 46 10.94 -1.72 -10.23
CA LYS A 46 11.63 -1.61 -11.54
C LYS A 46 12.41 -0.32 -11.68
N ILE A 47 11.83 0.82 -11.29
CA ILE A 47 12.53 2.11 -11.28
C ILE A 47 13.74 2.08 -10.33
N SER A 48 13.60 1.42 -9.19
CA SER A 48 14.71 1.28 -8.22
C SER A 48 15.81 0.35 -8.71
N GLU A 49 15.49 -0.69 -9.48
CA GLU A 49 16.46 -1.57 -10.14
C GLU A 49 17.13 -0.88 -11.32
N ASP A 50 16.37 -0.28 -12.24
CA ASP A 50 16.90 0.44 -13.40
C ASP A 50 17.77 1.63 -12.97
N GLY A 51 17.41 2.33 -11.90
CA GLY A 51 18.21 3.41 -11.31
C GLY A 51 19.47 2.96 -10.54
N LYS A 52 19.63 1.66 -10.28
CA LYS A 52 20.85 1.09 -9.68
C LYS A 52 21.88 0.65 -10.73
N VAL A 53 21.46 0.40 -11.98
CA VAL A 53 22.38 -0.06 -13.04
C VAL A 53 23.35 1.04 -13.48
N ASP A 54 23.00 2.32 -13.33
CA ASP A 54 23.84 3.46 -13.72
C ASP A 54 24.92 3.88 -12.68
N LEU A 55 24.97 3.26 -11.49
CA LEU A 55 25.89 3.70 -10.41
C LEU A 55 27.10 2.79 -10.17
N ASP A 56 27.18 1.61 -10.80
CA ASP A 56 28.24 0.61 -10.52
C ASP A 56 29.27 0.43 -11.64
N SER A 57 29.25 1.25 -12.69
CA SER A 57 30.16 1.10 -13.85
C SER A 57 31.39 2.03 -13.86
N ASN A 58 31.80 2.65 -12.74
CA ASN A 58 32.93 3.60 -12.72
C ASN A 58 33.93 3.40 -11.55
N LYS A 59 34.23 2.16 -11.17
CA LYS A 59 35.29 1.85 -10.19
C LYS A 59 36.09 0.59 -10.52
N GLU A 60 36.50 0.42 -11.77
CA GLU A 60 37.54 -0.54 -12.14
C GLU A 60 38.39 0.09 -13.22
N ASP A 61 39.25 1.05 -12.88
CA ASP A 61 40.35 1.52 -13.75
C ASP A 61 41.20 2.54 -12.97
N LYS A 62 42.03 2.08 -12.02
CA LYS A 62 43.32 2.70 -11.63
C LYS A 62 44.16 1.64 -10.90
N GLU A 63 44.80 0.76 -11.69
CA GLU A 63 46.13 0.24 -11.36
C GLU A 63 47.18 1.36 -11.50
#